data_AF-A0A1F8MG53-F1
#
_entry.id   AF-A0A1F8MG53-F1
#
_cell.length_a   1.000
_cell.length_b   1.000
_cell.length_c   1.000
_cell.angle_alpha   90.00
_cell.angle_beta   90.00
_cell.angle_gamma   90.00
#
_symmetry.space_group_name_H-M   'P 1'
#
loop_
_entity.id
_entity.type
_entity.pdbx_description
1 polymer ?
#
loop_
_entity_poly.entity_id
_entity_poly.type
_entity_poly.pdbx_seq_one_letter_code
_entity_poly.pdbx_strand_id
1 'polypeptide(L)'
;MVLMNYIQLQAGVPTRMHFSDDYVIERTILERESGKEKIVTSLVFWCDELNGEPAARTFSILSQKLRAHFEPYRKGKKYADYDFIVTGMGSGWYSDWNVQPILRPKTE
;
A
#
# COMPACT_ATOMS: atom_id res chain seq x y z
N MET A 1 6.33 8.56 20.43
CA MET A 1 5.91 9.21 19.17
C MET A 1 6.36 8.33 18.02
N VAL A 2 5.44 7.64 17.33
CA VAL A 2 5.79 6.85 16.16
C VAL A 2 5.96 7.82 15.01
N LEU A 3 7.19 8.04 14.54
CA LEU A 3 7.45 8.72 13.27
C LEU A 3 6.75 7.87 12.19
N MET A 4 5.58 8.32 11.77
CA MET A 4 4.77 7.65 10.75
C MET A 4 5.45 7.87 9.39
N ASN A 5 6.44 7.03 9.09
CA ASN A 5 7.20 7.03 7.84
C ASN A 5 6.36 6.36 6.75
N TYR A 6 5.36 7.09 6.24
CA TYR A 6 4.43 6.58 5.22
C TYR A 6 4.97 6.76 3.81
N ILE A 7 4.72 5.75 2.97
CA ILE A 7 4.94 5.87 1.53
C ILE A 7 3.79 6.67 0.92
N GLN A 8 4.12 7.77 0.25
CA GLN A 8 3.20 8.56 -0.55
C GLN A 8 3.46 8.28 -2.03
N LEU A 9 2.45 7.76 -2.72
CA LEU A 9 2.53 7.55 -4.16
C LEU A 9 2.39 8.89 -4.88
N GLN A 10 3.31 9.19 -5.79
CA GLN A 10 3.20 10.32 -6.69
C GLN A 10 2.41 9.91 -7.93
N ALA A 11 1.48 10.76 -8.37
CA ALA A 11 0.66 10.48 -9.55
C ALA A 11 1.55 10.34 -10.80
N GLY A 12 1.33 9.29 -11.57
CA GLY A 12 2.08 8.95 -12.78
C GLY A 12 3.47 8.37 -12.54
N VAL A 13 3.95 8.30 -11.30
CA VAL A 13 5.29 7.77 -10.99
C VAL A 13 5.18 6.32 -10.54
N PRO A 14 5.75 5.35 -11.28
CA PRO A 14 5.80 3.96 -10.84
C PRO A 14 6.73 3.85 -9.61
N THR A 15 6.19 3.30 -8.52
CA THR A 15 6.93 3.08 -7.27
C THR A 15 7.02 1.58 -7.03
N ARG A 16 8.24 1.03 -6.98
CA ARG A 16 8.49 -0.39 -6.68
C ARG A 16 8.63 -0.56 -5.17
N MET A 17 7.85 -1.47 -4.60
CA MET A 17 7.86 -1.77 -3.17
C MET A 17 7.95 -3.27 -2.96
N HIS A 18 8.73 -3.66 -1.96
CA HIS A 18 8.67 -4.99 -1.38
C HIS A 18 8.08 -4.92 0.02
N PHE A 19 7.40 -5.98 0.45
CA PHE A 19 6.77 -6.03 1.76
C PHE A 19 7.15 -7.27 2.53
N SER A 20 7.47 -7.12 3.81
CA SER A 20 7.80 -8.25 4.69
C SER A 20 6.71 -8.59 5.70
N ASP A 21 5.81 -7.65 6.01
CA ASP A 21 4.69 -7.90 6.93
C ASP A 21 3.44 -7.10 6.56
N ASP A 22 2.29 -7.59 7.04
CA ASP A 22 0.99 -6.93 6.87
C ASP A 22 0.17 -6.95 8.16
N TYR A 23 -0.63 -5.91 8.36
CA TYR A 23 -1.63 -5.86 9.41
C TYR A 23 -2.83 -5.03 8.99
N VAL A 24 -3.95 -5.24 9.67
CA VAL A 24 -5.18 -4.48 9.46
C VAL A 24 -5.44 -3.63 10.68
N ILE A 25 -5.74 -2.35 10.47
CA ILE A 25 -6.06 -1.40 11.53
C ILE A 25 -7.35 -0.66 11.19
N GLU A 26 -8.20 -0.45 12.18
CA GLU A 26 -9.36 0.42 12.07
C GLU A 26 -8.95 1.86 12.40
N ARG A 27 -9.37 2.81 11.58
CA ARG A 27 -9.10 4.23 11.75
C ARG A 27 -10.40 5.00 11.72
N THR A 28 -10.56 5.93 12.65
CA THR A 28 -11.66 6.91 12.59
C THR A 28 -11.21 8.06 11.69
N ILE A 29 -11.93 8.30 10.60
CA ILE A 29 -11.73 9.44 9.72
C ILE A 29 -12.95 10.36 9.80
N LEU A 30 -12.72 11.67 9.68
CA LEU A 30 -13.79 12.64 9.55
C LEU A 30 -14.25 12.69 8.09
N GLU A 31 -15.52 12.39 7.84
CA GLU A 31 -16.09 12.47 6.50
C GLU A 31 -16.31 13.95 6.14
N ARG A 32 -15.58 14.44 5.15
CA ARG A 32 -15.52 15.88 4.80
C ARG A 32 -16.88 16.50 4.46
N GLU A 33 -17.80 15.70 3.91
CA GLU A 33 -19.11 16.18 3.46
C GLU A 33 -20.13 16.28 4.59
N SER A 34 -20.09 15.33 5.54
CA SER A 34 -21.10 15.21 6.60
C SER A 34 -20.60 15.68 7.97
N GLY A 35 -19.28 15.86 8.12
CA GLY A 35 -18.63 16.16 9.41
C GLY A 35 -18.76 15.02 10.42
N LYS A 36 -19.23 13.84 10.02
CA LYS A 36 -19.39 12.68 10.89
C LYS A 36 -18.12 11.84 10.91
N GLU A 37 -17.86 11.24 12.05
CA GLU A 37 -16.81 10.23 12.19
C GLU A 37 -17.25 8.94 11.49
N LYS A 38 -16.34 8.39 10.71
CA LYS A 38 -16.51 7.13 9.99
C LYS A 38 -15.34 6.22 10.32
N ILE A 39 -15.64 5.00 10.74
CA ILE A 39 -14.63 3.97 10.92
C ILE A 39 -14.30 3.38 9.55
N VAL A 40 -13.02 3.40 9.20
CA VAL A 40 -12.50 2.78 7.98
C VAL A 40 -11.41 1.79 8.32
N THR A 41 -11.42 0.65 7.63
CA THR A 41 -10.40 -0.38 7.78
C THR A 41 -9.27 -0.11 6.79
N SER A 42 -8.05 0.08 7.31
CA SER A 42 -6.84 0.19 6.49
C SER A 42 -6.08 -1.12 6.50
N LEU A 43 -5.70 -1.61 5.32
CA LEU A 43 -4.64 -2.60 5.19
C LEU A 43 -3.31 -1.86 5.22
N VAL A 44 -2.35 -2.32 6.00
CA VAL A 44 -1.02 -1.71 6.11
C VAL A 44 0.03 -2.76 5.86
N PHE A 45 0.98 -2.43 4.99
CA PHE A 45 2.17 -3.24 4.75
C PHE A 45 3.40 -2.56 5.35
N TRP A 46 4.29 -3.37 5.91
CA TRP A 46 5.66 -2.96 6.22
C TRP A 46 6.52 -3.13 4.97
N CYS A 47 7.08 -2.02 4.49
CA CYS A 47 7.92 -1.94 3.31
C CYS A 47 9.39 -1.88 3.72
N ASP A 48 10.09 -2.97 3.43
CA ASP A 48 11.50 -3.20 3.70
C ASP A 48 12.42 -2.82 2.52
N GLU A 49 11.86 -2.66 1.32
CA GLU A 49 12.58 -2.13 0.14
C GLU A 49 11.70 -1.20 -0.69
N LEU A 50 12.24 -0.02 -1.03
CA LEU A 50 11.58 0.99 -1.84
C LEU A 50 12.48 1.39 -2.99
N ASN A 51 12.03 1.15 -4.22
CA ASN A 51 12.76 1.44 -5.46
C ASN A 51 14.18 0.83 -5.50
N GLY A 52 14.36 -0.37 -4.94
CA GLY A 52 15.65 -1.08 -4.90
C GLY A 52 16.53 -0.72 -3.70
N GLU A 53 16.13 0.24 -2.88
CA GLU A 53 16.88 0.67 -1.69
C GLU A 53 16.22 0.14 -0.41
N PRO A 54 17.00 -0.30 0.59
CA PRO A 54 16.47 -0.67 1.90
C PRO A 54 15.64 0.45 2.51
N ALA A 55 14.43 0.11 2.94
CA ALA A 55 13.46 1.03 3.52
C ALA A 55 12.93 0.50 4.85
N ALA A 56 12.42 1.41 5.67
CA ALA A 56 11.71 1.08 6.90
C ALA A 56 10.48 1.99 6.96
N ARG A 57 9.53 1.72 6.05
CA ARG A 57 8.35 2.56 5.83
C ARG A 57 7.09 1.73 5.84
N THR A 58 5.95 2.40 6.03
CA THR A 58 4.65 1.74 5.96
C THR A 58 3.88 2.19 4.72
N PHE A 59 3.24 1.25 4.06
CA PHE A 59 2.31 1.53 2.97
C PHE A 59 0.89 1.25 3.43
N SER A 60 0.07 2.31 3.54
CA SER A 60 -1.28 2.24 4.08
C SER A 60 -2.30 2.34 2.95
N ILE A 61 -3.17 1.34 2.84
CA ILE A 61 -4.21 1.25 1.82
C ILE A 61 -5.59 1.41 2.47
N LEU A 62 -6.22 2.55 2.19
CA LEU A 62 -7.61 2.85 2.58
C LEU A 62 -8.63 2.53 1.47
N SER A 63 -8.18 2.61 0.21
CA SER A 63 -9.04 2.34 -0.95
C SER A 63 -9.33 0.85 -1.07
N GLN A 64 -10.61 0.49 -1.09
CA GLN A 64 -11.04 -0.91 -1.32
C GLN A 64 -10.58 -1.42 -2.69
N LYS A 65 -10.58 -0.55 -3.72
CA LYS A 65 -10.11 -0.90 -5.07
C LYS A 65 -8.63 -1.28 -5.05
N LEU A 66 -7.79 -0.43 -4.47
CA LEU A 66 -6.36 -0.70 -4.36
C LEU A 66 -6.10 -1.96 -3.54
N ARG A 67 -6.81 -2.13 -2.41
CA ARG A 67 -6.69 -3.32 -1.56
C ARG A 67 -6.97 -4.61 -2.31
N ALA A 68 -7.95 -4.61 -3.21
CA ALA A 68 -8.32 -5.80 -3.99
C ALA A 68 -7.16 -6.34 -4.83
N HIS A 69 -6.21 -5.51 -5.26
CA HIS A 69 -5.01 -5.97 -5.98
C HIS A 69 -4.04 -6.76 -5.10
N PHE A 70 -4.01 -6.49 -3.78
CA PHE A 70 -3.08 -7.13 -2.85
C PHE A 70 -3.68 -8.35 -2.13
N GLU A 71 -5.01 -8.43 -2.02
CA GLU A 71 -5.68 -9.52 -1.29
C GLU A 71 -5.28 -10.94 -1.78
N PRO A 72 -5.10 -11.21 -3.10
CA PRO A 72 -4.64 -12.52 -3.57
C PRO A 72 -3.26 -12.93 -3.03
N TYR A 73 -2.40 -11.96 -2.74
CA TYR A 73 -1.03 -12.17 -2.25
C TYR A 73 -0.95 -12.18 -0.72
N ARG A 74 -1.99 -11.72 -0.04
CA ARG A 74 -2.04 -11.68 1.42
C ARG A 74 -2.14 -13.07 2.05
N LYS A 75 -2.88 -13.98 1.42
CA LYS A 75 -3.04 -15.35 1.92
C LYS A 75 -1.69 -16.08 1.90
N GLY A 76 -1.21 -16.48 3.08
CA GLY A 76 0.07 -17.15 3.23
C GLY A 76 1.27 -16.23 3.02
N LYS A 77 1.09 -14.91 3.15
CA LYS A 77 2.16 -13.90 3.01
C LYS A 77 2.93 -13.96 1.68
N LYS A 78 2.27 -14.42 0.61
CA LYS A 78 2.87 -14.52 -0.73
C LYS A 78 3.39 -13.18 -1.24
N TYR A 79 2.90 -12.05 -0.74
CA TYR A 79 3.45 -10.73 -1.10
C TYR A 79 4.95 -10.60 -0.82
N ALA A 80 5.53 -11.38 0.10
CA ALA A 80 6.96 -11.39 0.38
C ALA A 80 7.81 -12.05 -0.73
N ASP A 81 7.17 -12.75 -1.67
CA ASP A 81 7.85 -13.33 -2.83
C ASP A 81 7.81 -12.38 -4.05
N TYR A 82 7.19 -11.21 -3.94
CA TYR A 82 6.95 -10.30 -5.06
C TYR A 82 7.37 -8.87 -4.74
N ASP A 83 7.88 -8.19 -5.75
CA ASP A 83 7.93 -6.74 -5.78
C ASP A 83 6.67 -6.21 -6.45
N PHE A 84 6.08 -5.17 -5.89
CA PHE A 84 4.89 -4.51 -6.43
C PHE A 84 5.28 -3.17 -7.01
N ILE A 85 5.11 -3.00 -8.31
CA ILE A 85 5.17 -1.69 -8.95
C ILE A 85 3.78 -1.10 -8.91
N VAL A 86 3.62 -0.01 -8.16
CA VAL A 86 2.35 0.70 -8.02
C VAL A 86 2.47 2.07 -8.67
N THR A 87 1.59 2.35 -9.62
CA THR A 87 1.48 3.66 -10.27
C THR A 87 0.11 4.25 -9.95
N GLY A 88 0.09 5.35 -9.19
CA GLY A 88 -1.15 6.10 -8.95
C GLY A 88 -1.56 6.88 -10.20
N MET A 89 -2.81 6.78 -10.59
CA MET A 89 -3.39 7.49 -11.73
C MET A 89 -4.58 8.35 -11.27
N GLY A 90 -4.77 9.49 -11.91
CA GLY A 90 -5.85 10.42 -11.55
C GLY A 90 -5.65 11.12 -10.21
N SER A 91 -6.69 11.83 -9.76
CA SER A 91 -6.68 12.58 -8.49
C SER A 91 -8.08 12.65 -7.89
N GLY A 92 -8.18 12.71 -6.56
CA GLY A 92 -9.45 12.84 -5.85
C GLY A 92 -10.36 11.63 -6.07
N TRP A 93 -11.61 11.88 -6.48
CA TRP A 93 -12.60 10.82 -6.74
C TRP A 93 -12.19 9.87 -7.88
N TYR A 94 -11.44 10.37 -8.86
CA TYR A 94 -10.96 9.60 -10.02
C TYR A 94 -9.60 8.93 -9.77
N SER A 95 -9.23 8.74 -8.50
CA SER A 95 -8.00 8.02 -8.17
C SER A 95 -8.13 6.56 -8.58
N ASP A 96 -7.17 6.10 -9.35
CA ASP A 96 -7.02 4.72 -9.79
C ASP A 96 -5.58 4.27 -9.63
N TRP A 97 -5.33 2.97 -9.69
CA TRP A 97 -3.99 2.41 -9.50
C TRP A 97 -3.72 1.29 -10.48
N ASN A 98 -2.58 1.38 -11.16
CA ASN A 98 -2.02 0.23 -11.84
C ASN A 98 -1.06 -0.48 -10.87
N VAL A 99 -1.32 -1.74 -10.57
CA VAL A 99 -0.51 -2.58 -9.68
C VAL A 99 0.04 -3.74 -10.48
N GLN A 100 1.37 -3.81 -10.59
CA GLN A 100 2.08 -4.86 -11.31
C GLN A 100 2.93 -5.66 -10.33
N PRO A 101 2.53 -6.88 -9.98
CA PRO A 101 3.33 -7.79 -9.17
C PRO A 101 4.41 -8.45 -10.05
N ILE A 102 5.64 -8.42 -9.59
CA ILE A 102 6.81 -9.03 -10.23
C ILE A 102 7.38 -10.04 -9.26
N LEU A 103 7.51 -11.30 -9.68
CA LEU A 103 8.13 -12.32 -8.85
C LEU A 103 9.58 -11.92 -8.58
N ARG A 104 9.96 -11.91 -7.31
CA ARG A 104 11.31 -11.55 -6.91
C ARG A 104 12.28 -12.64 -7.39
N PRO A 105 13.44 -12.28 -7.96
CA PRO A 105 14.45 -13.27 -8.28
C PRO A 105 14.86 -13.99 -7.00
N LYS A 106 14.95 -15.33 -7.06
CA LYS A 106 15.52 -16.10 -5.94
C LYS A 106 16.97 -15.68 -5.81
N THR A 107 17.31 -15.03 -4.70
CA THR A 107 18.71 -14.88 -4.30
C THR A 107 19.23 -16.28 -4.01
N GLU A 108 20.17 -16.73 -4.84
CA GLU A 108 20.92 -17.99 -4.65
C GLU A 108 21.80 -17.96 -3.39
#